data_AF-A0A3D3HI84-F1
#
_entry.id   AF-A0A3D3HI84-F1
#
_cell.length_a   1.000
_cell.length_b   1.000
_cell.length_c   1.000
_cell.angle_alpha   90.00
_cell.angle_beta   90.00
_cell.angle_gamma   90.00
#
_symmetry.space_group_name_H-M   'P 1'
#
loop_
_entity.id
_entity.type
_entity.pdbx_description
1 polymer ?
#
loop_
_entity_poly.entity_id
_entity_poly.type
_entity_poly.pdbx_seq_one_letter_code
_entity_poly.pdbx_strand_id
1 'polypeptide(L)'
;MDDSVLTANVYYLSERGLISVSAQRTDDPYSLFENIRATADGIDFMMGDEGLKSVLDIRIIKIHSDTMTQLIDIISSSNIPEEEKSGILAKLRSLPVSAITHLTNELTVKAALALPGAIPLIQTYLQNL
;
A
#
# COMPACT_ATOMS: atom_id res chain seq x y z
N MET A 1 15.56 0.65 20.22
CA MET A 1 14.56 -0.18 19.53
C MET A 1 13.97 -1.08 20.59
N ASP A 2 12.65 -1.26 20.61
CA ASP A 2 12.00 -2.12 21.61
C ASP A 2 12.39 -3.59 21.33
N ASP A 3 12.82 -4.32 22.36
CA ASP A 3 13.26 -5.72 22.26
C ASP A 3 12.15 -6.63 21.72
N SER A 4 10.88 -6.30 22.01
CA SER A 4 9.73 -7.03 21.47
C SER A 4 9.59 -6.87 19.96
N VAL A 5 9.84 -5.66 19.45
CA VAL A 5 9.81 -5.34 18.02
C VAL A 5 10.98 -5.99 17.30
N LEU A 6 12.17 -5.98 17.90
CA LEU A 6 13.33 -6.68 17.36
C LEU A 6 13.07 -8.19 17.24
N THR A 7 12.56 -8.79 18.32
CA THR A 7 12.26 -10.22 18.38
C THR A 7 11.22 -10.61 17.33
N ALA A 8 10.12 -9.86 17.23
CA ALA A 8 9.07 -10.11 16.25
C ALA A 8 9.60 -10.06 14.80
N ASN A 9 10.46 -9.08 14.49
CA ASN A 9 11.05 -8.94 13.15
C ASN A 9 12.00 -10.10 12.82
N VAL A 10 12.83 -10.53 13.78
CA VAL A 10 13.73 -11.68 13.59
C VAL A 10 12.94 -12.96 13.31
N TYR A 11 11.88 -13.23 14.08
CA TYR A 11 11.02 -14.39 13.83
C TYR A 11 10.34 -14.31 12.46
N TYR A 12 9.76 -13.15 12.11
CA TYR A 12 9.11 -12.95 10.82
C TYR A 12 10.04 -13.23 9.64
N LEU A 13 11.27 -12.70 9.66
CA LEU A 13 12.25 -12.93 8.59
C LEU A 13 12.71 -14.39 8.54
N SER A 14 12.79 -15.05 9.69
CA SER A 14 13.12 -16.47 9.77
C SER A 14 12.01 -17.35 9.20
N GLU A 15 10.75 -17.07 9.50
CA GLU A 15 9.58 -17.81 8.97
C GLU A 15 9.44 -17.65 7.46
N ARG A 16 9.86 -16.49 6.93
CA ARG A 16 9.91 -16.23 5.48
C ARG A 16 11.12 -16.85 4.79
N GLY A 17 11.98 -17.56 5.52
CA GLY A 17 13.16 -18.21 4.97
C GLY A 17 14.26 -17.24 4.51
N LEU A 18 14.17 -15.96 4.85
CA LEU A 18 15.14 -14.93 4.44
C LEU A 18 16.39 -14.94 5.33
N ILE A 19 16.23 -15.32 6.59
CA ILE A 19 17.33 -15.52 7.53
C ILE A 19 17.21 -16.89 8.22
N SER A 20 18.33 -17.43 8.65
CA SER A 20 18.40 -18.58 9.55
C SER A 20 18.90 -18.14 10.91
N VAL A 21 18.23 -18.59 11.97
CA VAL A 21 18.64 -18.35 13.36
C VAL A 21 19.10 -19.67 13.98
N SER A 22 20.38 -19.80 14.30
CA SER A 22 20.88 -20.98 15.01
C SER A 22 20.67 -20.82 16.51
N ALA A 23 19.86 -21.70 17.12
CA ALA A 23 19.71 -21.74 18.56
C ALA A 23 20.94 -22.40 19.21
N GLN A 24 22.06 -21.69 19.34
CA GLN A 24 23.07 -22.08 20.32
C GLN A 24 22.66 -21.54 21.69
N ARG A 25 22.56 -22.47 22.65
CA ARG A 25 22.38 -22.13 24.06
C ARG A 25 23.69 -21.57 24.58
N THR A 26 23.88 -20.28 24.42
CA THR A 26 24.91 -19.51 25.12
C THR A 26 24.22 -18.70 26.21
N ASP A 27 24.82 -18.65 27.41
CA ASP A 27 24.33 -17.86 28.54
C ASP A 27 24.45 -16.33 28.32
N ASP A 28 24.75 -15.90 27.09
CA ASP A 28 24.94 -14.50 26.70
C ASP A 28 23.68 -13.94 25.99
N PRO A 29 22.99 -12.96 26.58
CA PRO A 29 21.82 -12.31 25.97
C PRO A 29 22.11 -11.49 24.71
N TYR A 30 23.38 -11.23 24.36
CA TYR A 30 23.78 -10.52 23.13
C TYR A 30 24.08 -11.44 21.93
N SER A 31 24.03 -12.76 22.12
CA SER A 31 24.39 -13.80 21.14
C SER A 31 23.41 -13.91 19.94
N LEU A 32 22.26 -13.23 19.97
CA LEU A 32 21.28 -13.29 18.88
C LEU A 32 21.87 -12.82 17.54
N PHE A 33 22.70 -11.76 17.54
CA PHE A 33 23.31 -11.25 16.31
C PHE A 33 24.43 -12.13 15.75
N GLU A 34 25.10 -12.90 16.61
CA GLU A 34 26.15 -13.84 16.18
C GLU A 34 25.57 -15.08 15.49
N ASN A 35 24.28 -15.34 15.70
CA ASN A 35 23.59 -16.54 15.27
C ASN A 35 22.59 -16.32 14.12
N ILE A 36 22.51 -15.12 13.57
CA ILE A 36 21.65 -14.79 12.43
C ILE A 36 22.49 -14.77 11.15
N ARG A 37 22.04 -15.49 10.12
CA ARG A 37 22.65 -15.48 8.79
C ARG A 37 21.59 -15.31 7.71
N ALA A 38 21.90 -14.58 6.65
CA ALA A 38 21.06 -14.56 5.45
C ALA A 38 21.11 -15.93 4.76
N THR A 39 19.97 -16.41 4.27
CA THR A 39 19.89 -17.61 3.44
C THR A 39 20.24 -17.27 1.98
N ALA A 40 20.35 -18.29 1.11
CA ALA A 40 20.49 -18.05 -0.33
C ALA A 40 19.31 -17.21 -0.86
N ASP A 41 18.08 -17.57 -0.47
CA ASP A 41 16.87 -16.81 -0.80
C ASP A 41 16.92 -15.38 -0.27
N GLY A 42 17.44 -15.18 0.95
CA GLY A 42 17.63 -13.85 1.54
C GLY A 42 18.66 -12.99 0.78
N ILE A 43 19.74 -13.60 0.29
CA ILE A 43 20.75 -12.93 -0.52
C ILE A 43 20.19 -12.58 -1.90
N ASP A 44 19.51 -13.53 -2.56
CA ASP A 44 18.86 -13.30 -3.86
C ASP A 44 17.78 -12.22 -3.76
N PHE A 45 17.02 -12.23 -2.67
CA PHE A 45 16.04 -11.20 -2.35
C PHE A 45 16.66 -9.80 -2.17
N MET A 46 17.87 -9.73 -1.61
CA MET A 46 18.61 -8.46 -1.47
C MET A 46 19.29 -8.01 -2.77
N MET A 47 19.68 -8.93 -3.64
CA MET A 47 20.38 -8.63 -4.90
C MET A 47 19.43 -8.40 -6.10
N GLY A 48 18.23 -8.97 -6.07
CA GLY A 48 17.28 -8.99 -7.18
C GLY A 48 16.44 -7.73 -7.38
N ASP A 49 16.89 -6.56 -6.93
CA ASP A 49 16.19 -5.25 -7.04
C ASP A 49 14.86 -5.10 -6.28
N GLU A 50 14.30 -6.17 -5.69
CA GLU A 50 13.00 -6.10 -5.02
C GLU A 50 13.09 -5.75 -3.52
N GLY A 51 14.09 -6.25 -2.79
CA GLY A 51 14.43 -5.88 -1.40
C GLY A 51 13.29 -6.01 -0.37
N LEU A 52 13.57 -5.75 0.92
CA LEU A 52 12.53 -5.81 1.99
C LEU A 52 11.32 -4.90 1.75
N LYS A 53 11.45 -3.92 0.85
CA LYS A 53 10.40 -2.99 0.49
C LYS A 53 9.30 -3.62 -0.40
N SER A 54 9.58 -4.63 -1.24
CA SER A 54 8.54 -5.25 -2.07
C SER A 54 7.61 -6.16 -1.27
N VAL A 55 8.15 -6.89 -0.28
CA VAL A 55 7.37 -7.74 0.64
C VAL A 55 6.49 -6.90 1.57
N LEU A 56 6.91 -5.66 1.82
CA LEU A 56 6.19 -4.67 2.62
C LEU A 56 5.52 -3.60 1.75
N ASP A 57 5.17 -3.88 0.47
CA ASP A 57 4.63 -2.92 -0.51
C ASP A 57 3.28 -2.31 -0.05
N ILE A 58 3.36 -1.40 0.91
CA ILE A 58 2.29 -0.51 1.32
C ILE A 58 2.22 0.55 0.21
N ARG A 59 1.29 0.36 -0.73
CA ARG A 59 0.97 1.37 -1.74
C ARG A 59 0.27 2.54 -1.07
N ILE A 60 1.05 3.54 -0.66
CA ILE A 60 0.50 4.81 -0.16
C ILE A 60 0.04 5.63 -1.35
N ILE A 61 -1.27 5.61 -1.63
CA ILE A 61 -1.90 6.56 -2.56
C ILE A 61 -1.96 7.91 -1.83
N LYS A 62 -1.04 8.82 -2.16
CA LYS A 62 -1.04 10.19 -1.63
C LYS A 62 -2.03 11.01 -2.44
N ILE A 63 -3.01 11.58 -1.75
CA ILE A 63 -3.98 12.47 -2.36
C ILE A 63 -3.68 13.91 -1.95
N HIS A 64 -3.39 14.76 -2.95
CA HIS A 64 -2.97 16.14 -2.77
C HIS A 64 -4.16 17.10 -2.59
N SER A 65 -3.91 18.33 -2.11
CA SER A 65 -4.94 19.36 -1.93
C SER A 65 -5.68 19.77 -3.21
N ASP A 66 -5.13 19.45 -4.38
CA ASP A 66 -5.74 19.70 -5.71
C ASP A 66 -6.87 18.73 -6.09
N THR A 67 -7.16 17.77 -5.21
CA THR A 67 -8.16 16.70 -5.44
C THR A 67 -9.58 17.25 -5.54
N MET A 68 -9.86 18.40 -4.93
CA MET A 68 -11.18 19.02 -5.04
C MET A 68 -11.49 19.44 -6.48
N THR A 69 -10.52 20.04 -7.17
CA THR A 69 -10.63 20.42 -8.57
C THR A 69 -10.84 19.19 -9.45
N GLN A 70 -10.05 18.14 -9.22
CA GLN A 70 -10.17 16.88 -9.97
C GLN A 70 -11.50 16.16 -9.74
N LEU A 71 -12.04 16.16 -8.52
CA LEU A 71 -13.35 15.59 -8.22
C LEU A 71 -14.48 16.38 -8.91
N ILE A 72 -14.38 17.71 -8.93
CA ILE A 72 -15.31 18.56 -9.67
C ILE A 72 -15.27 18.23 -11.15
N ASP A 73 -14.10 18.03 -11.74
CA ASP A 73 -13.93 17.71 -13.16
C ASP A 73 -14.50 16.31 -13.48
N ILE A 74 -14.23 15.30 -12.65
CA ILE A 74 -14.77 13.95 -12.81
C ILE A 74 -16.31 13.98 -12.75
N ILE A 75 -16.89 14.66 -11.76
CA ILE A 75 -18.34 14.78 -11.64
C ILE A 75 -18.92 15.56 -12.82
N SER A 76 -18.23 16.59 -13.28
CA SER A 76 -18.66 17.39 -14.45
C SER A 76 -18.65 16.59 -15.75
N SER A 77 -17.68 15.68 -15.90
CA SER A 77 -17.58 14.76 -17.06
C SER A 77 -18.46 13.52 -16.96
N SER A 78 -19.08 13.27 -15.80
CA SER A 78 -19.93 12.09 -15.58
C SER A 78 -21.29 12.21 -16.28
N ASN A 79 -21.85 11.06 -16.66
CA ASN A 79 -23.13 10.95 -17.37
C ASN A 79 -24.37 11.05 -16.44
N ILE A 80 -24.27 11.89 -15.40
CA ILE A 80 -25.32 12.11 -14.39
C ILE A 80 -26.25 13.24 -14.89
N PRO A 81 -27.58 13.19 -14.64
CA PRO A 81 -28.49 14.28 -14.96
C PRO A 81 -28.05 15.63 -14.38
N GLU A 82 -28.21 16.72 -15.13
CA GLU A 82 -27.69 18.04 -14.74
C GLU A 82 -28.29 18.60 -13.43
N GLU A 83 -29.55 18.26 -13.11
CA GLU A 83 -30.16 18.61 -11.81
C GLU A 83 -29.43 17.94 -10.63
N GLU A 84 -29.07 16.66 -10.77
CA GLU A 84 -28.36 15.92 -9.74
C GLU A 84 -26.90 16.37 -9.65
N LYS A 85 -26.26 16.64 -10.79
CA LYS A 85 -24.87 17.12 -10.87
C LYS A 85 -24.69 18.45 -10.13
N SER A 86 -25.59 19.40 -10.35
CA SER A 86 -25.56 20.71 -9.67
C SER A 86 -25.67 20.57 -8.14
N GLY A 87 -26.57 19.71 -7.66
CA GLY A 87 -26.73 19.43 -6.23
C GLY A 87 -25.51 18.77 -5.59
N ILE A 88 -24.85 17.86 -6.31
CA ILE A 88 -23.63 17.18 -5.85
C ILE A 88 -22.47 18.18 -5.77
N LEU A 89 -22.27 19.01 -6.81
CA LEU A 89 -21.21 20.02 -6.85
C LEU A 89 -21.36 21.07 -5.75
N ALA A 90 -22.59 21.52 -5.47
CA ALA A 90 -22.88 22.46 -4.39
C ALA A 90 -22.50 21.88 -3.02
N LYS A 91 -22.89 20.63 -2.76
CA LYS A 91 -22.54 19.93 -1.51
C LYS A 91 -21.03 19.75 -1.39
N LEU A 92 -20.35 19.31 -2.46
CA LEU A 92 -18.91 19.08 -2.46
C LEU A 92 -18.12 20.36 -2.12
N ARG A 93 -18.52 21.51 -2.67
CA ARG A 93 -17.90 22.82 -2.38
C ARG A 93 -18.16 23.33 -0.96
N SER A 94 -19.24 22.87 -0.32
CA SER A 94 -19.62 23.26 1.05
C SER A 94 -19.01 22.37 2.13
N LEU A 95 -18.28 21.30 1.78
CA LEU A 95 -17.73 20.35 2.74
C LEU A 95 -16.59 20.96 3.57
N PRO A 96 -16.54 20.70 4.89
CA PRO A 96 -15.38 21.03 5.71
C PRO A 96 -14.17 20.15 5.33
N VAL A 97 -12.97 20.67 5.59
CA VAL A 97 -11.70 19.98 5.29
C VAL A 97 -11.64 18.56 5.86
N SER A 98 -12.20 18.31 7.05
CA SER A 98 -12.27 16.99 7.66
C SER A 98 -13.14 16.00 6.86
N ALA A 99 -14.26 16.46 6.30
CA ALA A 99 -15.15 15.64 5.49
C ALA A 99 -14.55 15.38 4.09
N ILE A 100 -13.80 16.33 3.54
CA ILE A 100 -13.04 16.16 2.30
C ILE A 100 -12.03 15.02 2.45
N THR A 101 -11.25 15.02 3.53
CA THR A 101 -10.27 13.96 3.81
C THR A 101 -10.96 12.59 3.95
N HIS A 102 -12.08 12.53 4.66
CA HIS A 102 -12.83 11.28 4.82
C HIS A 102 -13.37 10.75 3.50
N LEU A 103 -14.05 11.61 2.72
CA LEU A 103 -14.57 11.26 1.40
C LEU A 103 -13.45 10.78 0.47
N THR A 104 -12.32 11.49 0.49
CA THR A 104 -11.14 11.17 -0.30
C THR A 104 -10.56 9.80 0.06
N ASN A 105 -10.44 9.50 1.36
CA ASN A 105 -9.99 8.18 1.82
C ASN A 105 -10.96 7.07 1.40
N GLU A 106 -12.28 7.27 1.55
CA GLU A 106 -13.27 6.29 1.09
C GLU A 106 -13.19 6.03 -0.41
N LEU A 107 -13.09 7.09 -1.22
CA LEU A 107 -12.95 6.98 -2.66
C LEU A 107 -11.67 6.24 -3.05
N THR A 108 -10.58 6.48 -2.32
CA THR A 108 -9.31 5.77 -2.52
C THR A 108 -9.46 4.28 -2.28
N VAL A 109 -10.08 3.89 -1.17
CA VAL A 109 -10.31 2.49 -0.82
C VAL A 109 -11.18 1.83 -1.88
N LYS A 110 -12.29 2.46 -2.27
CA LYS A 110 -13.19 1.93 -3.32
C LYS A 110 -12.50 1.81 -4.68
N ALA A 111 -11.70 2.81 -5.06
CA ALA A 111 -10.92 2.76 -6.30
C ALA A 111 -9.91 1.61 -6.26
N ALA A 112 -9.15 1.47 -5.17
CA ALA A 112 -8.18 0.40 -4.99
C ALA A 112 -8.83 -0.99 -5.09
N LEU A 113 -10.02 -1.17 -4.51
CA LEU A 113 -10.80 -2.41 -4.61
C LEU A 113 -11.36 -2.67 -6.02
N ALA A 114 -11.61 -1.63 -6.81
CA ALA A 114 -12.09 -1.75 -8.19
C ALA A 114 -10.96 -2.05 -9.19
N LEU A 115 -9.70 -1.72 -8.87
CA LEU A 115 -8.54 -1.90 -9.77
C LEU A 115 -8.35 -3.33 -10.29
N PRO A 116 -8.44 -4.41 -9.48
CA PRO A 116 -8.33 -5.77 -10.00
C PRO A 116 -9.38 -6.11 -11.06
N GLY A 117 -10.61 -5.58 -10.92
CA GLY A 117 -11.68 -5.74 -11.89
C GLY A 117 -11.45 -4.99 -13.20
N ALA A 118 -10.56 -3.99 -13.21
CA ALA A 118 -10.19 -3.25 -14.40
C ALA A 118 -9.07 -3.92 -15.22
N ILE A 119 -8.30 -4.85 -14.62
CA ILE A 119 -7.20 -5.55 -15.30
C ILE A 119 -7.67 -6.28 -16.58
N PRO A 120 -8.78 -7.05 -16.57
CA PRO A 120 -9.25 -7.72 -17.78
C PRO A 120 -9.65 -6.74 -18.91
N LEU A 121 -10.18 -5.57 -18.55
CA LEU A 121 -10.56 -4.53 -19.51
C LEU A 121 -9.31 -3.93 -20.17
N ILE A 122 -8.27 -3.64 -19.38
CA ILE A 122 -6.99 -3.14 -19.88
C ILE A 122 -6.34 -4.18 -20.79
N GLN A 123 -6.34 -5.46 -20.39
CA GLN A 123 -5.81 -6.54 -21.22
C GLN A 123 -6.54 -6.67 -22.56
N THR A 124 -7.88 -6.63 -22.54
CA THR A 124 -8.69 -6.70 -23.75
C THR A 124 -8.43 -5.52 -24.69
N TYR A 125 -8.26 -4.32 -24.15
CA TYR A 125 -7.94 -3.14 -24.96
C TYR A 125 -6.55 -3.24 -25.59
N LEU A 126 -5.53 -3.65 -24.83
CA LEU A 126 -4.17 -3.82 -25.32
C LEU A 126 -4.02 -4.95 -26.35
N GLN A 127 -4.86 -5.98 -26.28
CA GLN A 127 -4.88 -7.06 -27.27
C GLN A 127 -5.52 -6.64 -28.62
N ASN A 128 -6.33 -5.58 -28.61
CA ASN A 128 -7.01 -5.05 -29.78
C ASN A 128 -6.33 -3.79 -30.36
N LEU A 129 -5.15 -3.44 -29.84
CA LEU A 129 -4.29 -2.37 -30.33
C LEU A 129 -3.25 -2.91 -31.31
#